data_AF-A0A9D6NU25-F1
#
_entry.id   AF-A0A9D6NU25-F1
#
_cell.length_a   1.000
_cell.length_b   1.000
_cell.length_c   1.000
_cell.angle_alpha   90.00
_cell.angle_beta   90.00
_cell.angle_gamma   90.00
#
_symmetry.space_group_name_H-M   'P 1'
#
loop_
_entity.id
_entity.type
_entity.pdbx_description
1 polymer ?
#
loop_
_entity_poly.entity_id
_entity_poly.type
_entity_poly.pdbx_seq_one_letter_code
_entity_poly.pdbx_strand_id
1 'polypeptide(L)'
;MRCAYHSTSRTSVQCRTCGRPLCPLCDHRIKGFAYCQDCIVRGVEMLRFASRPESTSSRSSRPSPTLAAAVALIPGLGAVYNRQNAKAFVHFILICGLFELAELSGLTLFGLGGVVFYLYSIVDAYRTAQAIRTGANPKEQDERLRRFLQENVRTWAGILIALGIIFLVTDVFRLFTPPIPLLQLWPLLLIGLALYLLIRNWRADRNEDALEPPSTDFRVMTPSLFSPPTGRLTGPVDRQTGSSWPNYSEGRRR
;
A
#
# COMPACT_ATOMS: atom_id res chain seq x y z
N MET A 1 8.63 49.33 4.85
CA MET A 1 9.60 48.21 4.83
C MET A 1 10.12 48.02 3.42
N ARG A 2 11.33 47.45 3.25
CA ARG A 2 11.96 47.19 1.94
C ARG A 2 11.64 45.78 1.48
N CYS A 3 11.62 45.55 0.16
CA CYS A 3 11.43 44.21 -0.38
C CYS A 3 12.61 43.29 -0.02
N ALA A 4 12.33 42.02 0.25
CA ALA A 4 13.32 41.00 0.56
C ALA A 4 14.36 40.77 -0.56
N TYR A 5 13.99 40.98 -1.83
CA TYR A 5 14.88 40.79 -2.98
C TYR A 5 15.46 42.09 -3.53
N HIS A 6 14.79 43.23 -3.28
CA HIS A 6 15.18 44.53 -3.84
C HIS A 6 15.20 45.59 -2.73
N SER A 7 16.40 46.00 -2.33
CA SER A 7 16.62 47.01 -1.28
C SER A 7 16.07 48.39 -1.65
N THR A 8 16.00 48.72 -2.94
CA THR A 8 15.57 50.03 -3.46
C THR A 8 14.04 50.18 -3.55
N SER A 9 13.28 49.08 -3.51
CA SER A 9 11.83 49.09 -3.73
C SER A 9 11.02 49.03 -2.42
N ARG A 10 9.91 49.78 -2.36
CA ARG A 10 8.97 49.74 -1.23
C ARG A 10 8.05 48.52 -1.33
N THR A 11 7.76 47.91 -0.18
CA THR A 11 6.86 46.77 -0.02
C THR A 11 5.39 47.16 -0.15
N SER A 12 4.59 46.32 -0.84
CA SER A 12 3.14 46.45 -0.92
C SER A 12 2.37 45.24 -0.38
N VAL A 13 2.95 44.03 -0.44
CA VAL A 13 2.30 42.76 -0.09
C VAL A 13 3.29 41.83 0.62
N GLN A 14 2.79 40.88 1.40
CA GLN A 14 3.61 39.85 2.07
C GLN A 14 3.33 38.46 1.48
N CYS A 15 4.36 37.61 1.40
CA CYS A 15 4.19 36.23 0.98
C CYS A 15 3.31 35.45 1.96
N ARG A 16 2.29 34.73 1.46
CA ARG A 16 1.37 33.95 2.32
C ARG A 16 2.04 32.79 3.06
N THR A 17 3.09 32.20 2.50
CA THR A 17 3.77 31.04 3.10
C THR A 17 4.87 31.43 4.09
N CYS A 18 5.74 32.39 3.74
CA CYS A 18 6.90 32.74 4.56
C CYS A 18 6.83 34.12 5.23
N GLY A 19 5.79 34.91 4.96
CA GLY A 19 5.61 36.25 5.54
C GLY A 19 6.58 37.33 5.02
N ARG A 20 7.47 37.01 4.07
CA ARG A 20 8.46 37.97 3.58
C ARG A 20 7.80 39.15 2.83
N PRO A 21 8.30 40.38 3.01
CA PRO A 21 7.79 41.56 2.32
C PRO A 21 8.22 41.58 0.83
N LEU A 22 7.24 41.75 -0.06
CA LEU A 22 7.40 41.76 -1.52
C LEU A 22 7.03 43.13 -2.11
N CYS A 23 7.77 43.54 -3.14
CA CYS A 23 7.40 44.66 -4.01
C CYS A 23 6.48 44.18 -5.14
N PRO A 24 5.79 45.07 -5.87
CA PRO A 24 4.91 44.68 -6.97
C PRO A 24 5.60 43.89 -8.10
N LEU A 25 6.93 44.00 -8.24
CA LEU A 25 7.71 43.23 -9.21
C LEU A 25 8.03 41.80 -8.74
N CYS A 26 8.03 41.53 -7.43
CA CYS A 26 8.33 40.21 -6.85
C CYS A 26 7.08 39.48 -6.33
N ASP A 27 5.89 40.04 -6.53
CA ASP A 27 4.60 39.43 -6.17
C ASP A 27 4.15 38.46 -7.27
N HIS A 28 4.29 37.16 -7.04
CA HIS A 28 3.72 36.14 -7.91
C HIS A 28 2.39 35.64 -7.34
N ARG A 29 1.29 35.86 -8.07
CA ARG A 29 -0.06 35.51 -7.61
C ARG A 29 -0.56 34.20 -8.19
N ILE A 30 -0.94 33.27 -7.31
CA ILE A 30 -1.60 32.01 -7.67
C ILE A 30 -2.98 32.00 -7.02
N LYS A 31 -4.04 31.97 -7.83
CA LYS A 31 -5.45 32.08 -7.36
C LYS A 31 -5.70 33.28 -6.44
N GLY A 32 -5.06 34.42 -6.73
CA GLY A 32 -5.20 35.66 -5.97
C GLY A 32 -4.31 35.79 -4.73
N PHE A 33 -3.55 34.75 -4.35
CA PHE A 33 -2.64 34.79 -3.21
C PHE A 33 -1.19 35.06 -3.66
N ALA A 34 -0.51 35.97 -2.96
CA ALA A 34 0.87 36.36 -3.23
C ALA A 34 1.88 35.37 -2.64
N TYR A 35 2.80 34.89 -3.48
CA TYR A 35 3.91 34.01 -3.13
C TYR A 35 5.24 34.57 -3.62
N CYS A 36 6.33 34.29 -2.89
CA CYS A 36 7.68 34.61 -3.33
C CYS A 36 8.25 33.49 -4.21
N GLN A 37 9.28 33.79 -4.99
CA GLN A 37 9.96 32.82 -5.87
C GLN A 37 10.39 31.55 -5.13
N ASP A 38 11.07 31.69 -3.98
CA ASP A 38 11.51 30.55 -3.16
C ASP A 38 10.37 29.62 -2.75
N CYS A 39 9.24 30.19 -2.30
CA CYS A 39 8.10 29.39 -1.85
C CYS A 39 7.42 28.64 -3.01
N ILE A 40 7.38 29.25 -4.20
CA ILE A 40 6.84 28.59 -5.40
C ILE A 40 7.76 27.45 -5.84
N VAL A 41 9.06 27.70 -5.95
CA VAL A 41 10.05 26.68 -6.35
C VAL A 41 9.99 25.50 -5.37
N ARG A 42 9.98 25.79 -4.06
CA ARG A 42 9.86 24.76 -3.03
C ARG A 42 8.54 23.98 -3.14
N GLY A 43 7.44 24.65 -3.46
CA GLY A 43 6.14 24.00 -3.68
C GLY A 43 6.15 23.08 -4.90
N VAL A 44 6.74 23.52 -6.01
CA VAL A 44 6.88 22.70 -7.24
C VAL A 44 7.82 21.53 -7.03
N GLU A 45 8.93 21.72 -6.30
CA GLU A 45 9.83 20.63 -5.92
C GLU A 45 9.12 19.58 -5.07
N MET A 46 8.36 19.98 -4.05
CA MET A 46 7.54 19.05 -3.26
C MET A 46 6.55 18.27 -4.13
N LEU A 47 5.86 18.95 -5.06
CA LEU A 47 4.95 18.28 -5.98
C LEU A 47 5.67 17.31 -6.91
N ARG A 48 6.89 17.63 -7.38
CA ARG A 48 7.72 16.72 -8.19
C ARG A 48 8.17 15.50 -7.39
N PHE A 49 8.53 15.65 -6.12
CA PHE A 49 8.87 14.51 -5.25
C PHE A 49 7.64 13.65 -4.96
N ALA A 50 6.46 14.24 -4.76
CA ALA A 50 5.21 13.53 -4.51
C ALA A 50 4.63 12.86 -5.75
N SER A 51 4.81 13.45 -6.94
CA SER A 51 4.34 12.91 -8.23
C SER A 51 5.33 11.98 -8.91
N ARG A 52 6.54 11.82 -8.35
CA ARG A 52 7.43 10.77 -8.79
C ARG A 52 6.72 9.45 -8.45
N PRO A 53 6.39 8.60 -9.46
CA PRO A 53 5.80 7.32 -9.17
C PRO A 53 6.70 6.64 -8.16
N GLU A 54 6.09 6.04 -7.15
CA GLU A 54 6.75 5.38 -6.04
C GLU A 54 7.61 4.22 -6.56
N SER A 55 8.76 4.55 -7.15
CA SER A 55 9.97 3.78 -7.04
C SER A 55 10.38 4.00 -5.60
N THR A 56 9.70 3.29 -4.69
CA THR A 56 10.16 3.11 -3.32
C THR A 56 11.62 2.69 -3.47
N SER A 57 12.49 3.65 -3.19
CA SER A 57 13.91 3.48 -3.01
C SER A 57 14.13 2.70 -1.70
N SER A 58 13.50 1.52 -1.59
CA SER A 58 14.23 0.37 -1.12
C SER A 58 15.40 0.21 -2.09
N ARG A 59 16.61 -0.04 -1.60
CA ARG A 59 17.71 -0.61 -2.37
C ARG A 59 17.26 -1.96 -2.92
N SER A 60 16.37 -1.97 -3.90
CA SER A 60 15.98 -3.14 -4.66
C SER A 60 17.19 -3.48 -5.51
N SER A 61 18.13 -4.19 -4.90
CA SER A 61 19.17 -4.93 -5.60
C SER A 61 18.51 -5.58 -6.81
N ARG A 62 18.99 -5.25 -8.02
CA ARG A 62 18.41 -5.76 -9.26
C ARG A 62 18.26 -7.28 -9.10
N PRO A 63 17.06 -7.86 -9.25
CA PRO A 63 16.80 -9.25 -8.92
C PRO A 63 17.81 -10.14 -9.65
N SER A 64 18.48 -11.04 -8.95
CA SER A 64 19.42 -11.96 -9.57
C SER A 64 18.67 -13.09 -10.26
N PRO A 65 18.89 -13.35 -11.56
CA PRO A 65 18.12 -14.32 -12.32
C PRO A 65 18.41 -15.75 -11.84
N THR A 66 19.63 -15.99 -11.38
CA THR A 66 20.03 -17.24 -10.74
C THR A 66 19.30 -17.46 -9.42
N LEU A 67 19.15 -16.42 -8.59
CA LEU A 67 18.39 -16.52 -7.34
C LEU A 67 16.89 -16.65 -7.63
N ALA A 68 16.37 -15.94 -8.63
CA ALA A 68 14.98 -16.06 -9.06
C ALA A 68 14.65 -17.50 -9.50
N ALA A 69 15.55 -18.15 -10.24
CA ALA A 69 15.40 -19.54 -10.65
C ALA A 69 15.53 -20.51 -9.45
N ALA A 70 16.48 -20.28 -8.54
CA ALA A 70 16.63 -21.09 -7.34
C ALA A 70 15.38 -21.01 -6.43
N VAL A 71 14.81 -19.81 -6.28
CA VAL A 71 13.57 -19.60 -5.52
C VAL A 71 12.36 -20.18 -6.25
N ALA A 72 12.40 -20.30 -7.59
CA ALA A 72 11.35 -20.91 -8.40
C ALA A 72 11.25 -22.44 -8.27
N LEU A 73 12.24 -23.11 -7.66
CA LEU A 73 12.11 -24.53 -7.31
C LEU A 73 10.88 -24.78 -6.44
N ILE A 74 10.50 -23.81 -5.61
CA ILE A 74 9.22 -23.85 -4.91
C ILE A 74 8.17 -23.22 -5.84
N PRO A 75 7.09 -23.95 -6.18
CA PRO A 75 6.11 -23.51 -7.17
C PRO A 75 5.52 -22.14 -6.80
N GLY A 76 5.59 -21.20 -7.75
CA GLY A 76 5.09 -19.83 -7.60
C GLY A 76 6.05 -18.84 -6.94
N LEU A 77 7.04 -19.28 -6.16
CA LEU A 77 7.90 -18.39 -5.37
C LEU A 77 8.87 -17.55 -6.22
N GLY A 78 9.30 -18.04 -7.38
CA GLY A 78 10.11 -17.27 -8.34
C GLY A 78 9.39 -16.02 -8.87
N ALA A 79 8.08 -16.09 -9.08
CA ALA A 79 7.28 -14.94 -9.49
C ALA A 79 7.06 -13.94 -8.33
N VAL A 80 6.97 -14.42 -7.08
CA VAL A 80 6.94 -13.57 -5.88
C VAL A 80 8.24 -12.79 -5.76
N TYR A 81 9.39 -13.43 -5.97
CA TYR A 81 10.70 -12.75 -5.97
C TYR A 81 10.76 -11.62 -7.01
N ASN A 82 10.14 -11.84 -8.17
CA ASN A 82 10.03 -10.85 -9.24
C ASN A 82 8.92 -9.80 -9.01
N ARG A 83 8.25 -9.80 -7.84
CA ARG A 83 7.12 -8.93 -7.46
C ARG A 83 5.88 -9.08 -8.37
N GLN A 84 5.67 -10.26 -8.97
CA GLN A 84 4.50 -10.61 -9.77
C GLN A 84 3.60 -11.59 -9.02
N ASN A 85 2.85 -11.09 -8.03
CA ASN A 85 2.10 -11.95 -7.11
C ASN A 85 0.88 -12.63 -7.77
N ALA A 86 0.24 -12.00 -8.75
CA ALA A 86 -0.89 -12.66 -9.43
C ALA A 86 -0.39 -13.80 -10.30
N LYS A 87 0.75 -13.59 -10.98
CA LYS A 87 1.42 -14.66 -11.73
C LYS A 87 1.83 -15.82 -10.81
N ALA A 88 2.35 -15.52 -9.62
CA ALA A 88 2.72 -16.55 -8.63
C ALA A 88 1.54 -17.44 -8.24
N PHE A 89 0.39 -16.83 -7.95
CA PHE A 89 -0.83 -17.55 -7.58
C PHE A 89 -1.33 -18.45 -8.71
N VAL A 90 -1.31 -17.96 -9.96
CA VAL A 90 -1.71 -18.76 -11.14
C VAL A 90 -0.77 -19.95 -11.34
N HIS A 91 0.54 -19.77 -11.22
CA HIS A 91 1.47 -20.90 -11.37
C HIS A 91 1.28 -21.93 -10.25
N PHE A 92 1.09 -21.49 -9.01
CA PHE A 92 0.83 -22.37 -7.88
C PHE A 92 -0.42 -23.21 -8.10
N ILE A 93 -1.57 -22.57 -8.40
CA ILE A 93 -2.83 -23.27 -8.67
C ILE A 93 -2.70 -24.22 -9.86
N LEU A 94 -2.06 -23.78 -10.95
CA LEU A 94 -1.99 -24.59 -12.15
C LEU A 94 -1.09 -25.82 -11.96
N ILE A 95 0.03 -25.67 -11.26
CA ILE A 95 0.91 -26.81 -10.93
C ILE A 95 0.17 -27.78 -10.01
N CYS A 96 -0.33 -27.31 -8.85
CA CYS A 96 -1.04 -28.17 -7.91
C CYS A 96 -2.25 -28.84 -8.55
N GLY A 97 -3.08 -28.08 -9.28
CA GLY A 97 -4.26 -28.58 -9.95
C GLY A 97 -3.96 -29.61 -11.04
N LEU A 98 -2.87 -29.48 -11.79
CA LEU A 98 -2.49 -30.50 -12.79
C LEU A 98 -2.05 -31.80 -12.14
N PHE A 99 -1.26 -31.75 -11.07
CA PHE A 99 -0.84 -32.95 -10.34
C PHE A 99 -2.03 -33.64 -9.66
N GLU A 100 -2.91 -32.87 -9.03
CA GLU A 100 -4.12 -33.39 -8.40
C GLU A 100 -5.08 -34.01 -9.43
N LEU A 101 -5.27 -33.35 -10.58
CA LEU A 101 -6.07 -33.90 -11.67
C LEU A 101 -5.45 -35.16 -12.28
N ALA A 102 -4.12 -35.25 -12.32
CA ALA A 102 -3.43 -36.47 -12.76
C ALA A 102 -3.71 -37.66 -11.83
N GLU A 103 -3.73 -37.43 -10.51
CA GLU A 103 -4.08 -38.46 -9.52
C GLU A 103 -5.55 -38.88 -9.60
N LEU A 104 -6.46 -37.92 -9.85
CA LEU A 104 -7.90 -38.19 -9.94
C LEU A 104 -8.30 -38.88 -11.25
N SER A 105 -7.72 -38.46 -12.37
CA SER A 105 -8.07 -39.00 -13.70
C SER A 105 -7.27 -40.25 -14.07
N GLY A 106 -6.12 -40.50 -13.43
CA GLY A 106 -5.18 -41.56 -13.80
C GLY A 106 -4.50 -41.34 -15.16
N LEU A 107 -4.73 -40.20 -15.81
CA LEU A 107 -4.17 -39.88 -17.12
C LEU A 107 -2.75 -39.33 -16.95
N THR A 108 -1.78 -40.07 -17.50
CA THR A 108 -0.36 -39.69 -17.50
C THR A 108 -0.09 -38.36 -18.19
N LEU A 109 -0.97 -37.93 -19.10
CA LEU A 109 -0.91 -36.63 -19.77
C LEU A 109 -0.94 -35.45 -18.80
N PHE A 110 -1.78 -35.49 -17.76
CA PHE A 110 -1.86 -34.39 -16.79
C PHE A 110 -0.62 -34.36 -15.88
N GLY A 111 -0.08 -35.52 -15.51
CA GLY A 111 1.15 -35.61 -14.73
C GLY A 111 2.36 -35.10 -15.53
N LEU A 112 2.50 -35.55 -16.78
CA LEU A 112 3.55 -35.07 -17.69
C LEU A 112 3.41 -33.57 -17.96
N GLY A 113 2.18 -33.09 -18.22
CA GLY A 113 1.88 -31.67 -18.38
C GLY A 113 2.24 -30.85 -17.15
N GLY A 114 1.97 -31.38 -15.94
CA GLY A 114 2.34 -30.76 -14.67
C GLY A 114 3.86 -30.61 -14.52
N VAL A 115 4.62 -31.66 -14.87
CA VAL A 115 6.09 -31.62 -14.86
C VAL A 115 6.63 -30.61 -15.88
N VAL A 116 6.13 -30.62 -17.11
CA VAL A 116 6.55 -29.67 -18.16
C VAL A 116 6.25 -28.24 -17.73
N PHE A 117 5.05 -27.99 -17.21
CA PHE A 117 4.66 -26.66 -16.74
C PHE A 117 5.45 -26.22 -15.51
N TYR A 118 5.77 -27.13 -14.59
CA TYR A 118 6.65 -26.87 -13.46
C TYR A 118 8.04 -26.42 -13.91
N LEU A 119 8.68 -27.14 -14.84
CA LEU A 119 9.98 -26.74 -15.40
C LEU A 119 9.89 -25.41 -16.16
N TYR A 120 8.81 -25.21 -16.93
CA TYR A 120 8.53 -23.94 -17.59
C TYR A 120 8.46 -22.78 -16.59
N SER A 121 7.84 -22.97 -15.42
CA SER A 121 7.73 -21.93 -14.39
C SER A 121 9.08 -21.46 -13.85
N ILE A 122 10.07 -22.37 -13.77
CA ILE A 122 11.45 -22.05 -13.36
C ILE A 122 12.13 -21.19 -14.43
N VAL A 123 12.01 -21.60 -15.70
CA VAL A 123 12.58 -20.87 -16.85
C VAL A 123 11.92 -19.51 -17.00
N ASP A 124 10.61 -19.44 -16.79
CA ASP A 124 9.84 -18.20 -16.82
C ASP A 124 10.30 -17.23 -15.71
N ALA A 125 10.54 -17.72 -14.48
CA ALA A 125 11.08 -16.89 -13.40
C ALA A 125 12.47 -16.32 -13.72
N TYR A 126 13.34 -17.12 -14.34
CA TYR A 126 14.66 -16.68 -14.81
C TYR A 126 14.54 -15.60 -15.89
N ARG A 127 13.75 -15.86 -16.94
CA ARG A 127 13.54 -14.92 -18.06
C ARG A 127 12.91 -13.62 -17.59
N THR A 128 11.95 -13.70 -16.67
CA THR A 128 11.30 -12.53 -16.08
C THR A 128 12.31 -11.71 -15.28
N ALA A 129 13.15 -12.33 -14.45
CA ALA A 129 14.21 -11.63 -13.72
C ALA A 129 15.22 -10.96 -14.65
N GLN A 130 15.56 -11.61 -15.77
CA GLN A 130 16.43 -11.04 -16.79
C GLN A 130 15.79 -9.84 -17.50
N ALA A 131 14.50 -9.93 -17.84
CA ALA A 131 13.74 -8.82 -18.43
C ALA A 131 13.67 -7.60 -17.50
N ILE A 132 13.51 -7.82 -16.19
CA ILE A 132 13.53 -6.75 -15.18
C ILE A 132 14.90 -6.07 -15.14
N ARG A 133 15.99 -6.84 -15.25
CA ARG A 133 17.35 -6.29 -15.30
C ARG A 133 17.59 -5.41 -16.53
N THR A 134 17.00 -5.75 -17.67
CA THR A 134 17.10 -4.95 -18.91
C THR A 134 16.17 -3.74 -18.93
N GLY A 135 15.43 -3.47 -17.85
CA GLY A 135 14.56 -2.30 -17.71
C GLY A 135 13.12 -2.49 -18.18
N ALA A 136 12.68 -3.74 -18.41
CA ALA A 136 11.25 -4.01 -18.61
C ALA A 136 10.47 -3.72 -17.32
N ASN A 137 9.25 -3.20 -17.45
CA ASN A 137 8.35 -2.98 -16.31
C ASN A 137 7.48 -4.22 -16.06
N PRO A 138 7.84 -5.13 -15.14
CA PRO A 138 7.12 -6.37 -14.89
C PRO A 138 5.72 -6.16 -14.27
N LYS A 139 5.47 -4.96 -13.72
CA LYS A 139 4.23 -4.61 -13.03
C LYS A 139 3.04 -4.49 -13.97
N GLU A 140 3.26 -4.02 -15.20
CA GLU A 140 2.19 -3.83 -16.17
C GLU A 140 1.54 -5.16 -16.58
N GLN A 141 2.36 -6.21 -16.72
CA GLN A 141 1.87 -7.56 -17.00
C GLN A 141 1.10 -8.15 -15.82
N ASP A 142 1.59 -7.99 -14.59
CA ASP A 142 0.89 -8.46 -13.37
C ASP A 142 -0.44 -7.70 -13.18
N GLU A 143 -0.47 -6.39 -13.44
CA GLU A 143 -1.68 -5.57 -13.38
C GLU A 143 -2.71 -5.93 -14.46
N ARG A 144 -2.26 -6.29 -15.67
CA ARG A 144 -3.16 -6.79 -16.72
C ARG A 144 -3.78 -8.13 -16.33
N LEU A 145 -2.99 -9.04 -15.77
CA LEU A 145 -3.48 -10.32 -15.27
C LEU A 145 -4.44 -10.14 -14.08
N ARG A 146 -4.11 -9.25 -13.14
CA ARG A 146 -4.99 -8.89 -12.02
C ARG A 146 -6.31 -8.32 -12.50
N ARG A 147 -6.29 -7.41 -13.48
CA ARG A 147 -7.52 -6.85 -14.06
C ARG A 147 -8.39 -7.95 -14.66
N PHE A 148 -7.79 -8.85 -15.45
CA PHE A 148 -8.52 -9.98 -16.03
C PHE A 148 -9.13 -10.90 -14.95
N LEU A 149 -8.40 -11.16 -13.87
CA LEU A 149 -8.89 -11.94 -12.72
C LEU A 149 -10.01 -11.20 -11.97
N GLN A 150 -9.90 -9.87 -11.82
CA GLN A 150 -10.89 -9.04 -11.13
C GLN A 150 -12.19 -8.90 -11.91
N GLU A 151 -12.10 -8.71 -13.23
CA GLU A 151 -13.27 -8.65 -14.12
C GLU A 151 -14.11 -9.93 -14.04
N ASN A 152 -13.45 -11.07 -13.88
CA ASN A 152 -14.08 -12.38 -13.82
C ASN A 152 -14.09 -12.99 -12.41
N VAL A 153 -13.90 -12.17 -11.37
CA VAL A 153 -13.63 -12.68 -10.00
C VAL A 153 -14.73 -13.61 -9.51
N ARG A 154 -15.99 -13.32 -9.86
CA ARG A 154 -17.14 -14.12 -9.41
C ARG A 154 -17.14 -15.51 -10.03
N THR A 155 -16.75 -15.61 -11.30
CA THR A 155 -16.64 -16.88 -12.02
C THR A 155 -15.48 -17.71 -11.47
N TRP A 156 -14.30 -17.09 -11.34
CA TRP A 156 -13.11 -17.78 -10.81
C TRP A 156 -13.30 -18.22 -9.36
N ALA A 157 -13.89 -17.37 -8.51
CA ALA A 157 -14.20 -17.73 -7.13
C ALA A 157 -15.21 -18.87 -7.05
N GLY A 158 -16.27 -18.83 -7.87
CA GLY A 158 -17.25 -19.92 -7.95
C GLY A 158 -16.63 -21.26 -8.36
N ILE A 159 -15.75 -21.25 -9.37
CA ILE A 159 -15.03 -22.45 -9.81
C ILE A 159 -14.12 -22.99 -8.70
N LEU A 160 -13.36 -22.12 -8.01
CA LEU A 160 -12.48 -22.54 -6.92
C LEU A 160 -13.25 -23.14 -5.74
N ILE A 161 -14.39 -22.55 -5.38
CA ILE A 161 -15.25 -23.08 -4.31
C ILE A 161 -15.84 -24.43 -4.73
N ALA A 162 -16.37 -24.53 -5.96
CA ALA A 162 -16.92 -25.79 -6.47
C ALA A 162 -15.87 -26.90 -6.52
N LEU A 163 -14.67 -26.60 -7.02
CA LEU A 163 -13.54 -27.53 -7.08
C LEU A 163 -13.13 -27.98 -5.67
N GLY A 164 -13.02 -27.04 -4.72
CA GLY A 164 -12.70 -27.35 -3.33
C GLY A 164 -13.77 -28.21 -2.65
N ILE A 165 -15.05 -27.97 -2.93
CA ILE A 165 -16.16 -28.81 -2.42
C ILE A 165 -16.08 -30.22 -3.02
N ILE A 166 -15.86 -30.34 -4.33
CA ILE A 166 -15.72 -31.65 -5.00
C ILE A 166 -14.54 -32.42 -4.40
N PHE A 167 -13.40 -31.75 -4.18
CA PHE A 167 -12.23 -32.36 -3.55
C PHE A 167 -12.55 -32.83 -2.13
N LEU A 168 -13.16 -31.96 -1.31
CA LEU A 168 -13.53 -32.28 0.06
C LEU A 168 -14.51 -33.45 0.12
N VAL A 169 -15.50 -33.51 -0.77
CA VAL A 169 -16.43 -34.64 -0.87
C VAL A 169 -15.70 -35.92 -1.28
N THR A 170 -14.75 -35.84 -2.21
CA THR A 170 -13.97 -37.00 -2.67
C THR A 170 -13.10 -37.57 -1.55
N ASP A 171 -12.43 -36.71 -0.78
CA ASP A 171 -11.62 -37.11 0.37
C ASP A 171 -12.47 -37.66 1.52
N VAL A 172 -13.61 -37.03 1.82
CA VAL A 172 -14.56 -37.53 2.81
C VAL A 172 -15.12 -38.89 2.38
N PHE A 173 -15.44 -39.09 1.11
CA PHE A 173 -15.93 -40.38 0.60
C PHE A 173 -14.85 -41.48 0.70
N ARG A 174 -13.58 -41.15 0.42
CA ARG A 174 -12.45 -42.07 0.67
C ARG A 174 -12.32 -42.42 2.16
N LEU A 175 -12.58 -41.48 3.07
CA LEU A 175 -12.57 -41.74 4.51
C LEU A 175 -13.65 -42.74 4.96
N PHE A 176 -14.81 -42.75 4.29
CA PHE A 176 -15.92 -43.67 4.59
C PHE A 176 -15.77 -45.07 3.97
N THR A 177 -14.75 -45.31 3.13
CA THR A 177 -14.55 -46.60 2.46
C THR A 177 -13.38 -47.38 3.11
N PRO A 178 -13.59 -48.55 3.75
CA PRO A 178 -12.51 -49.32 4.39
C PRO A 178 -11.65 -50.08 3.34
N PRO A 179 -10.32 -50.27 3.57
CA PRO A 179 -9.59 -50.16 4.83
C PRO A 179 -8.89 -48.79 5.04
N ILE A 180 -8.91 -48.30 6.28
CA ILE A 180 -8.45 -46.94 6.65
C ILE A 180 -6.93 -46.96 6.92
N PRO A 181 -6.09 -46.24 6.16
CA PRO A 181 -4.75 -45.91 6.61
C PRO A 181 -4.83 -44.78 7.66
N LEU A 182 -4.34 -45.05 8.86
CA LEU A 182 -4.36 -44.13 10.02
C LEU A 182 -3.72 -42.74 9.76
N LEU A 183 -2.94 -42.60 8.68
CA LEU A 183 -2.32 -41.34 8.24
C LEU A 183 -3.29 -40.34 7.56
N GLN A 184 -4.56 -40.68 7.33
CA GLN A 184 -5.48 -39.82 6.56
C GLN A 184 -6.43 -38.95 7.42
N LEU A 185 -6.38 -39.07 8.76
CA LEU A 185 -7.21 -38.30 9.71
C LEU A 185 -6.65 -36.90 10.07
N TRP A 186 -5.42 -36.59 9.65
CA TRP A 186 -4.75 -35.32 9.95
C TRP A 186 -5.51 -34.06 9.47
N PRO A 187 -6.21 -34.05 8.31
CA PRO A 187 -6.96 -32.87 7.87
C PRO A 187 -8.08 -32.48 8.85
N LEU A 188 -8.81 -33.45 9.39
CA LEU A 188 -9.87 -33.21 10.38
C LEU A 188 -9.30 -32.71 11.71
N LEU A 189 -8.14 -33.23 12.11
CA LEU A 189 -7.44 -32.76 13.30
C LEU A 189 -6.98 -31.31 13.13
N LEU A 190 -6.46 -30.93 11.96
CA LEU A 190 -6.07 -29.54 11.66
C LEU A 190 -7.27 -28.59 11.60
N ILE A 191 -8.40 -29.01 11.02
CA ILE A 191 -9.64 -28.22 11.03
C ILE A 191 -10.14 -28.04 12.47
N GLY A 192 -10.13 -29.11 13.28
CA GLY A 192 -10.50 -29.06 14.69
C GLY A 192 -9.57 -28.16 15.51
N LEU A 193 -8.26 -28.22 15.25
CA LEU A 193 -7.25 -27.38 15.89
C LEU A 193 -7.41 -25.90 15.52
N ALA A 194 -7.67 -25.62 14.23
CA ALA A 194 -7.94 -24.26 13.76
C ALA A 194 -9.20 -23.68 14.43
N LEU A 195 -10.29 -24.46 14.50
CA LEU A 195 -11.51 -24.06 15.19
C LEU A 195 -11.26 -23.82 16.69
N TYR A 196 -10.48 -24.70 17.32
CA TYR A 196 -10.10 -24.58 18.73
C TYR A 196 -9.30 -23.29 19.00
N LEU A 197 -8.32 -22.96 18.16
CA LEU A 197 -7.55 -21.72 18.29
C LEU A 197 -8.42 -20.48 18.09
N LEU A 198 -9.35 -20.51 17.13
CA LEU A 198 -10.28 -19.41 16.90
C LEU A 198 -11.18 -19.18 18.12
N ILE A 199 -11.78 -20.25 18.65
CA ILE A 199 -12.66 -20.19 19.83
C ILE A 199 -11.88 -19.74 21.06
N ARG A 200 -10.64 -20.20 21.23
CA ARG A 200 -9.78 -19.79 22.34
C ARG A 200 -9.46 -18.30 22.27
N ASN A 201 -9.09 -17.77 21.09
CA ASN A 201 -8.81 -16.35 20.92
C ASN A 201 -10.05 -15.50 21.21
N TRP A 202 -11.19 -15.90 20.65
CA TRP A 202 -12.44 -15.16 20.82
C TRP A 202 -12.96 -15.17 22.27
N ARG A 203 -12.64 -16.22 23.04
CA ARG A 203 -12.91 -16.26 24.49
C ARG A 203 -11.91 -15.47 25.32
N ALA A 204 -10.66 -15.33 24.87
CA ALA A 204 -9.65 -14.51 25.55
C ALA A 204 -10.03 -13.03 25.46
N ASP A 205 -10.42 -12.54 24.27
CA ASP A 205 -10.85 -11.15 24.04
C ASP A 205 -12.03 -10.77 24.97
N ARG A 206 -12.99 -11.68 25.20
CA ARG A 206 -14.14 -11.43 26.10
C ARG A 206 -13.80 -11.42 27.60
N ASN A 207 -12.70 -12.06 28.00
CA ASN A 207 -12.31 -12.14 29.41
C ASN A 207 -11.51 -10.91 29.85
N GLU A 208 -10.82 -10.24 28.92
CA GLU A 208 -10.10 -8.98 29.17
C GLU A 208 -11.08 -7.81 29.37
N ASP A 209 -12.14 -7.74 28.56
CA ASP A 209 -13.22 -6.75 28.73
C ASP A 209 -13.99 -6.87 30.07
N ALA A 210 -13.93 -8.04 30.72
CA ALA A 210 -14.67 -8.32 31.96
C ALA A 210 -13.87 -8.10 33.26
N LEU A 211 -12.55 -7.91 33.17
CA LEU A 211 -11.65 -7.81 34.32
C LEU A 211 -10.93 -6.45 34.44
N GLU A 212 -11.33 -5.44 33.68
CA GLU A 212 -10.80 -4.08 33.83
C GLU A 212 -11.74 -3.23 34.71
N PRO A 213 -11.42 -3.00 36.01
CA PRO A 213 -12.09 -1.96 36.76
C PRO A 213 -11.74 -0.59 36.14
N PRO A 214 -12.64 0.40 36.19
CA PRO A 214 -12.43 1.70 35.56
C PRO A 214 -11.23 2.40 36.22
N SER A 215 -10.06 2.34 35.57
CA SER A 215 -8.88 3.08 36.00
C SER A 215 -8.83 4.42 35.27
N THR A 216 -9.35 5.42 35.97
CA THR A 216 -8.93 6.82 35.83
C THR A 216 -7.42 6.92 36.06
N ASP A 217 -6.63 7.30 35.05
CA ASP A 217 -6.01 8.64 34.93
C ASP A 217 -4.77 8.67 33.98
N PHE A 218 -4.77 9.70 33.11
CA PHE A 218 -3.66 10.58 32.71
C PHE A 218 -2.22 9.99 32.63
N ARG A 219 -1.47 10.05 31.51
CA ARG A 219 -0.91 11.27 30.89
C ARG A 219 -0.15 10.94 29.58
N VAL A 220 -0.46 11.71 28.54
CA VAL A 220 0.43 12.47 27.61
C VAL A 220 1.83 11.93 27.26
N MET A 221 2.06 11.71 25.96
CA MET A 221 3.26 12.21 25.26
C MET A 221 2.94 12.45 23.76
N THR A 222 2.42 13.62 23.45
CA THR A 222 2.48 14.19 22.09
C THR A 222 3.73 15.06 22.00
N PRO A 223 4.73 14.76 21.14
CA PRO A 223 5.76 15.74 20.83
C PRO A 223 5.21 16.71 19.78
N SER A 224 4.80 17.88 20.26
CA SER A 224 4.50 19.08 19.49
C SER A 224 5.76 19.61 18.79
N LEU A 225 5.98 19.21 17.54
CA LEU A 225 7.00 19.80 16.67
C LEU A 225 6.50 21.12 16.03
N PHE A 226 6.14 22.12 16.84
CA PHE A 226 6.04 23.50 16.37
C PHE A 226 6.28 24.47 17.53
N SER A 227 7.48 25.01 17.62
CA SER A 227 7.74 26.30 18.28
C SER A 227 8.52 27.19 17.30
N PRO A 228 7.99 28.36 16.91
CA PRO A 228 8.77 29.38 16.24
C PRO A 228 9.58 30.19 17.28
N PRO A 229 10.74 30.76 16.91
CA PRO A 229 11.51 31.60 17.83
C PRO A 229 10.82 32.96 18.00
N THR A 230 10.30 33.23 19.19
CA THR A 230 9.89 34.56 19.62
C THR A 230 11.12 35.38 19.99
N GLY A 231 11.53 36.25 19.07
CA GLY A 231 12.48 37.32 19.35
C GLY A 231 11.84 38.37 20.26
N ARG A 232 12.39 38.50 21.47
CA ARG A 232 12.18 39.61 22.41
C ARG A 232 12.56 40.94 21.74
N LEU A 233 11.63 41.89 21.70
CA LEU A 233 11.96 43.32 21.79
C LEU A 233 11.00 43.98 22.79
N THR A 234 11.60 44.41 23.89
CA THR A 234 11.05 45.25 24.94
C THR A 234 10.79 46.66 24.42
N GLY A 235 9.63 47.24 24.76
CA GLY A 235 9.36 48.66 24.61
C GLY A 235 8.13 49.05 25.45
N PRO A 236 8.17 50.15 26.22
CA PRO A 236 7.17 50.45 27.24
C PRO A 236 5.85 50.97 26.68
N VAL A 237 4.82 50.74 27.49
CA VAL A 237 3.44 51.19 27.40
C VAL A 237 3.38 52.72 27.26
N ASP A 238 2.65 53.20 26.26
CA ASP A 238 2.04 54.52 26.32
C ASP A 238 0.55 54.46 25.93
N ARG A 239 -0.25 55.15 26.73
CA ARG A 239 -1.70 55.06 26.86
C ARG A 239 -2.29 56.43 26.53
N GLN A 240 -2.86 56.59 25.35
CA GLN A 240 -3.74 57.72 24.98
C GLN A 240 -4.82 57.17 24.02
N THR A 241 -6.07 56.95 24.44
CA THR A 241 -7.23 57.89 24.47
C THR A 241 -7.56 58.54 23.13
N GLY A 242 -8.81 58.33 22.66
CA GLY A 242 -9.47 59.11 21.60
C GLY A 242 -10.04 58.21 20.49
N SER A 243 -11.26 57.69 20.62
CA SER A 243 -12.51 58.32 20.14
C SER A 243 -12.51 58.65 18.64
N SER A 244 -13.20 57.83 17.83
CA SER A 244 -14.19 58.27 16.84
C SER A 244 -14.51 57.13 15.87
N TRP A 245 -15.68 56.52 16.04
CA TRP A 245 -16.35 55.82 14.94
C TRP A 245 -17.17 56.86 14.15
N PRO A 246 -17.12 56.86 12.82
CA PRO A 246 -18.22 57.36 12.02
C PRO A 246 -19.06 56.19 11.51
N ASN A 247 -20.32 56.25 11.89
CA ASN A 247 -21.46 55.56 11.30
C ASN A 247 -21.92 56.36 10.05
N TYR A 248 -22.90 55.80 9.29
CA TYR A 248 -23.57 56.27 8.05
C TYR A 248 -23.16 55.47 6.80
N SER A 249 -23.93 54.50 6.29
CA SER A 249 -25.34 54.44 5.80
C SER A 249 -25.50 54.80 4.33
N GLU A 250 -26.27 53.96 3.63
CA GLU A 250 -27.24 54.26 2.57
C GLU A 250 -26.86 55.20 1.41
N GLY A 251 -26.83 54.66 0.18
CA GLY A 251 -26.49 55.47 -0.99
C GLY A 251 -26.80 54.86 -2.37
N ARG A 252 -28.04 54.42 -2.55
CA ARG A 252 -28.72 54.14 -3.83
C ARG A 252 -28.34 55.13 -4.97
N ARG A 253 -27.89 54.64 -6.13
CA ARG A 253 -28.47 54.87 -7.50
C ARG A 253 -27.49 54.56 -8.65
N ARG A 254 -28.02 53.77 -9.59
CA ARG A 254 -27.76 53.68 -11.04
C ARG A 254 -26.45 53.10 -11.52
#